data_AF-A0A1D2RVD1-F1
#
_entry.id   AF-A0A1D2RVD1-F1
#
_cell.length_a   1.000
_cell.length_b   1.000
_cell.length_c   1.000
_cell.angle_alpha   90.00
_cell.angle_beta   90.00
_cell.angle_gamma   90.00
#
_symmetry.space_group_name_H-M   'P 1'
#
loop_
_entity.id
_entity.type
_entity.pdbx_description
1 polymer ?
#
loop_
_entity_poly.entity_id
_entity_poly.type
_entity_poly.pdbx_seq_one_letter_code
_entity_poly.pdbx_strand_id
1 'polypeptide(L)'
;MADVADLALILFLPWFAILGALYWFYPRNLERSAARRRFDLAALALAFAAAFIAGRWGYSVAATGVEAGPIWRQVLASLLAYKAFLAIIAAAWAWRGLRFRRTA
;
A
#
# COMPACT_ATOMS: atom_id res chain seq x y z
N MET A 1 -5.46 2.38 -22.13
CA MET A 1 -5.45 0.91 -22.26
C MET A 1 -4.60 0.39 -21.12
N ALA A 2 -5.08 -0.57 -20.33
CA ALA A 2 -4.30 -1.12 -19.22
C ALA A 2 -3.04 -1.80 -19.78
N ASP A 3 -1.87 -1.36 -19.34
CA ASP A 3 -0.58 -1.92 -19.72
C ASP A 3 -0.36 -3.22 -18.93
N VAL A 4 0.54 -4.08 -19.39
CA VAL A 4 1.03 -5.26 -18.68
C VAL A 4 1.48 -4.87 -17.26
N ALA A 5 2.05 -3.69 -17.06
CA ALA A 5 2.40 -3.16 -15.73
C ALA A 5 1.21 -3.04 -14.75
N ASP A 6 -0.01 -2.86 -15.26
CA ASP A 6 -1.21 -2.67 -14.43
C ASP A 6 -1.76 -4.02 -13.91
N LEU A 7 -1.37 -5.14 -14.51
CA LEU A 7 -1.84 -6.47 -14.10
C LEU A 7 -1.44 -6.81 -12.66
N ALA A 8 -0.19 -6.55 -12.27
CA ALA A 8 0.27 -6.77 -10.90
C ALA A 8 -0.57 -5.96 -9.89
N LEU A 9 -0.88 -4.71 -10.23
CA LEU A 9 -1.67 -3.82 -9.37
C LEU A 9 -3.13 -4.28 -9.27
N ILE A 10 -3.73 -4.71 -10.38
CA ILE A 10 -5.10 -5.24 -10.41
C ILE A 10 -5.19 -6.52 -9.58
N LEU A 11 -4.24 -7.44 -9.73
CA LEU A 11 -4.22 -8.70 -8.98
C LEU A 11 -4.03 -8.50 -7.48
N PHE A 12 -3.25 -7.49 -7.09
CA PHE A 12 -3.03 -7.17 -5.67
C PHE A 12 -4.11 -6.26 -5.07
N LEU A 13 -4.96 -5.62 -5.89
CA LEU A 13 -5.98 -4.70 -5.42
C LEU A 13 -6.93 -5.31 -4.38
N PRO A 14 -7.45 -6.55 -4.55
CA PRO A 14 -8.28 -7.20 -3.53
C PRO A 14 -7.55 -7.39 -2.21
N TRP A 15 -6.26 -7.76 -2.27
CA TRP A 15 -5.43 -7.93 -1.08
C TRP A 15 -5.16 -6.60 -0.36
N PHE A 16 -4.85 -5.54 -1.10
CA PHE A 16 -4.72 -4.19 -0.53
C PHE A 16 -6.03 -3.68 0.07
N ALA A 17 -7.17 -3.99 -0.54
CA ALA A 17 -8.47 -3.65 0.01
C ALA A 17 -8.71 -4.35 1.36
N ILE A 18 -8.37 -5.63 1.47
CA ILE A 18 -8.47 -6.38 2.75
C ILE A 18 -7.58 -5.74 3.81
N LEU A 19 -6.30 -5.49 3.50
CA LEU A 19 -5.37 -4.87 4.45
C LEU A 19 -5.78 -3.44 4.84
N GLY A 20 -6.27 -2.66 3.87
CA GLY A 20 -6.79 -1.32 4.10
C GLY A 20 -8.04 -1.33 4.98
N ALA A 21 -8.95 -2.29 4.76
CA ALA A 21 -10.11 -2.50 5.62
C ALA A 21 -9.68 -2.89 7.05
N LEU A 22 -8.72 -3.82 7.20
CA LEU A 22 -8.18 -4.17 8.51
C LEU A 22 -7.57 -2.96 9.21
N TYR A 23 -6.76 -2.17 8.51
CA TYR A 23 -6.20 -0.92 9.03
C TYR A 23 -7.28 0.07 9.47
N TRP A 24 -8.37 0.18 8.71
CA TRP A 24 -9.46 1.12 9.00
C TRP A 24 -10.31 0.69 10.20
N PHE A 25 -10.67 -0.60 10.26
CA PHE A 25 -11.54 -1.13 11.31
C PHE A 25 -10.82 -1.40 12.63
N TYR A 26 -9.50 -1.60 12.61
CA TYR A 26 -8.71 -1.90 13.81
C TYR A 26 -7.65 -0.85 14.10
N PRO A 27 -7.32 -0.61 15.39
CA PRO A 27 -7.96 -1.20 16.56
C PRO A 27 -9.25 -0.45 16.95
N ARG A 28 -10.24 -1.20 17.48
CA ARG A 28 -11.60 -0.69 17.78
C ARG A 28 -11.68 0.18 19.03
N ASN A 29 -10.63 0.19 19.85
CA ASN A 29 -10.53 0.91 21.12
C ASN A 29 -10.12 2.38 20.99
N LEU A 30 -9.56 2.79 19.83
CA LEU A 30 -9.17 4.17 19.59
C LEU A 30 -10.40 5.06 19.38
N GLU A 31 -10.32 6.29 19.86
CA GLU A 31 -11.39 7.28 19.71
C GLU A 31 -11.69 7.57 18.23
N ARG A 32 -12.97 7.67 17.89
CA ARG A 32 -13.44 7.90 16.52
C ARG A 32 -13.67 9.39 16.29
N SER A 33 -12.58 10.17 16.26
CA SER A 33 -12.65 11.60 15.96
C SER A 33 -12.60 11.91 14.46
N ALA A 34 -13.09 13.09 14.05
CA ALA A 34 -13.00 13.55 12.67
C ALA A 34 -11.53 13.72 12.20
N ALA A 35 -10.65 14.14 13.11
CA ALA A 35 -9.21 14.26 12.85
C ALA A 35 -8.58 12.89 12.53
N ARG A 36 -8.93 11.84 13.28
CA ARG A 36 -8.48 10.47 13.00
C ARG A 36 -8.98 9.99 11.63
N ARG A 37 -10.26 10.21 11.31
CA ARG A 37 -10.80 9.78 9.99
C ARG A 37 -10.06 10.42 8.82
N ARG A 38 -9.76 11.72 8.90
CA ARG A 38 -8.96 12.42 7.87
C ARG A 38 -7.55 11.84 7.76
N PHE A 39 -6.92 11.55 8.90
CA PHE A 39 -5.62 10.89 8.93
C PHE A 39 -5.66 9.50 8.28
N ASP A 40 -6.61 8.65 8.67
CA ASP A 40 -6.75 7.29 8.14
C ASP A 40 -7.02 7.32 6.62
N LEU A 41 -7.83 8.27 6.11
CA LEU A 41 -8.08 8.45 4.67
C LEU A 41 -6.80 8.86 3.92
N ALA A 42 -6.07 9.84 4.46
CA ALA A 42 -4.83 10.30 3.86
C ALA A 42 -3.77 9.19 3.83
N ALA A 43 -3.68 8.39 4.91
CA ALA A 43 -2.78 7.25 4.99
C ALA A 43 -3.12 6.16 3.96
N LEU A 44 -4.40 5.83 3.81
CA LEU A 44 -4.84 4.87 2.80
C LEU A 44 -4.57 5.37 1.38
N ALA A 45 -4.92 6.64 1.08
CA ALA A 45 -4.65 7.23 -0.22
C ALA A 45 -3.15 7.23 -0.55
N LEU A 46 -2.31 7.59 0.43
CA LEU A 46 -0.86 7.55 0.30
C LEU A 46 -0.34 6.12 0.08
N ALA A 47 -0.89 5.13 0.77
CA ALA A 47 -0.49 3.74 0.61
C ALA A 47 -0.80 3.21 -0.80
N PHE A 48 -1.98 3.51 -1.34
CA PHE A 48 -2.34 3.14 -2.71
C PHE A 48 -1.48 3.87 -3.74
N ALA A 49 -1.23 5.18 -3.56
CA ALA A 49 -0.37 5.94 -4.46
C ALA A 49 1.08 5.40 -4.44
N ALA A 50 1.62 5.11 -3.26
CA ALA A 50 2.96 4.54 -3.11
C ALA A 50 3.06 3.16 -3.76
N ALA A 51 2.05 2.29 -3.59
CA ALA A 51 2.01 0.99 -4.24
C ALA A 51 1.98 1.10 -5.77
N PHE A 52 1.17 2.02 -6.30
CA PHE A 52 1.08 2.29 -7.74
C PHE A 52 2.43 2.76 -8.32
N ILE A 53 3.05 3.76 -7.69
CA ILE A 53 4.34 4.31 -8.12
C ILE A 53 5.44 3.24 -8.03
N ALA A 54 5.52 2.53 -6.91
CA ALA A 54 6.54 1.50 -6.69
C ALA A 54 6.39 0.32 -7.63
N GLY A 55 5.16 -0.10 -7.93
CA GLY A 55 4.88 -1.17 -8.89
C GLY A 55 5.31 -0.80 -10.31
N ARG A 56 4.93 0.39 -10.79
CA ARG A 56 5.35 0.88 -12.11
C ARG A 56 6.85 1.09 -12.20
N TRP A 57 7.48 1.60 -11.15
CA TRP A 57 8.93 1.73 -11.08
C TRP A 57 9.61 0.36 -11.13
N GLY A 58 9.19 -0.62 -10.34
CA GLY A 58 9.70 -1.99 -10.37
C GLY A 58 9.57 -2.65 -11.74
N TYR A 59 8.44 -2.46 -12.40
CA TYR A 59 8.24 -2.97 -13.75
C TYR A 59 9.23 -2.36 -14.75
N SER A 60 9.48 -1.05 -14.66
CA SER A 60 10.42 -0.33 -15.53
C SER A 60 11.88 -0.73 -15.27
N VAL A 61 12.28 -0.91 -14.00
CA VAL A 61 13.62 -1.37 -13.61
C VAL A 61 13.90 -2.79 -14.09
N ALA A 62 12.92 -3.69 -13.97
CA ALA A 62 13.07 -5.05 -14.48
C ALA A 62 13.07 -5.10 -16.02
N ALA A 63 12.51 -4.10 -16.70
CA ALA A 63 12.50 -4.03 -18.17
C ALA A 63 13.89 -3.74 -18.77
N THR A 64 14.81 -3.17 -17.99
CA THR A 64 16.17 -2.84 -18.44
C THR A 64 17.19 -3.97 -18.18
N GLY A 65 16.79 -5.04 -17.49
CA GLY A 65 17.66 -6.18 -17.20
C GLY A 65 17.68 -7.19 -18.35
N VAL A 66 18.85 -7.46 -18.93
CA VAL A 66 19.02 -8.26 -20.15
C VAL A 66 18.68 -9.76 -19.96
N GLU A 67 18.74 -10.28 -18.72
CA GLU A 67 18.58 -11.72 -18.46
C GLU A 67 17.25 -12.13 -17.81
N ALA A 68 16.41 -11.17 -17.40
CA ALA A 68 15.18 -11.48 -16.66
C ALA A 68 13.98 -11.59 -17.62
N GLY A 69 13.49 -12.81 -17.85
CA GLY A 69 12.31 -13.05 -18.68
C GLY A 69 11.06 -12.24 -18.24
N PRO A 70 10.04 -12.07 -19.10
CA PRO A 70 8.92 -11.14 -18.88
C PRO A 70 8.17 -11.32 -17.55
N ILE A 71 8.15 -12.55 -17.00
CA ILE A 71 7.53 -12.85 -15.71
C ILE A 71 8.19 -12.10 -14.53
N TRP A 72 9.52 -11.89 -14.56
CA TRP A 72 10.24 -11.21 -13.49
C TRP A 72 9.88 -9.74 -13.35
N ARG A 73 9.45 -9.10 -14.45
CA ARG A 73 8.93 -7.73 -14.43
C ARG A 73 7.68 -7.62 -13.57
N GLN A 74 6.80 -8.62 -13.68
CA GLN A 74 5.58 -8.68 -12.88
C GLN A 74 5.86 -9.04 -11.43
N VAL A 75 6.79 -9.97 -11.19
CA VAL A 75 7.20 -10.35 -9.83
C VAL A 75 7.78 -9.13 -9.11
N LEU A 76 8.71 -8.39 -9.73
CA LEU A 76 9.31 -7.22 -9.09
C LEU A 76 8.28 -6.09 -8.88
N ALA A 77 7.41 -5.83 -9.86
CA ALA A 77 6.32 -4.87 -9.73
C ALA A 77 5.42 -5.21 -8.52
N SER A 78 5.03 -6.48 -8.39
CA SER A 78 4.19 -6.98 -7.30
C SER A 78 4.88 -6.82 -5.95
N LEU A 79 6.15 -7.23 -5.84
CA LEU A 79 6.93 -7.14 -4.60
C LEU A 79 7.13 -5.70 -4.14
N LEU A 80 7.45 -4.78 -5.04
CA LEU A 80 7.65 -3.38 -4.69
C LEU A 80 6.33 -2.68 -4.35
N ALA A 81 5.25 -2.94 -5.09
CA ALA A 81 3.92 -2.43 -4.75
C ALA A 81 3.49 -2.90 -3.35
N TYR A 82 3.68 -4.20 -3.07
CA TYR A 82 3.34 -4.79 -1.78
C TYR A 82 4.17 -4.20 -0.63
N LYS A 83 5.48 -4.10 -0.81
CA LYS A 83 6.40 -3.53 0.20
C LYS A 83 6.06 -2.06 0.47
N ALA A 84 5.79 -1.26 -0.57
CA ALA A 84 5.43 0.14 -0.41
C ALA A 84 4.11 0.32 0.35
N PHE A 85 3.08 -0.44 -0.03
CA PHE A 85 1.80 -0.42 0.67
C PHE A 85 1.94 -0.76 2.15
N LEU A 86 2.62 -1.88 2.46
CA LEU A 86 2.83 -2.33 3.83
C LEU A 86 3.63 -1.33 4.66
N ALA A 87 4.69 -0.75 4.09
CA ALA A 87 5.51 0.22 4.80
C ALA A 87 4.69 1.45 5.23
N ILE A 88 3.86 1.99 4.31
CA ILE A 88 3.01 3.14 4.60
C ILE A 88 1.94 2.79 5.65
N ILE A 89 1.23 1.67 5.48
CA ILE A 89 0.18 1.27 6.43
C ILE A 89 0.75 0.96 7.82
N ALA A 90 1.90 0.30 7.90
CA ALA A 90 2.58 0.03 9.17
C ALA A 90 3.04 1.31 9.86
N ALA A 91 3.65 2.24 9.13
CA ALA A 91 4.05 3.55 9.65
C ALA A 91 2.83 4.36 10.12
N ALA A 92 1.76 4.39 9.32
CA ALA A 92 0.53 5.07 9.67
C ALA A 92 -0.15 4.43 10.89
N TRP A 93 -0.11 3.11 11.02
CA TRP A 93 -0.65 2.39 12.17
C TRP A 93 0.12 2.75 13.45
N ALA A 94 1.46 2.75 13.39
CA ALA A 94 2.31 3.12 14.51
C ALA A 94 2.07 4.58 14.93
N TRP A 95 2.08 5.52 13.97
CA TRP A 95 1.84 6.93 14.25
C TRP A 95 0.44 7.17 14.81
N ARG A 96 -0.58 6.54 14.23
CA ARG A 96 -1.94 6.62 14.77
C ARG A 96 -2.03 6.13 16.21
N GLY A 97 -1.33 5.04 16.53
CA GLY A 97 -1.21 4.54 17.89
C GLY A 97 -0.60 5.58 18.83
N LEU A 98 0.50 6.22 18.44
CA LEU A 98 1.15 7.25 19.26
C LEU A 98 0.29 8.51 19.44
N ARG A 99 -0.43 8.94 18.40
CA ARG A 99 -1.17 10.22 18.37
C ARG A 99 -2.55 10.16 19.02
N PHE A 100 -3.25 9.03 18.92
CA PHE A 100 -4.64 8.91 19.34
C PHE A 100 -4.86 7.88 20.47
N ARG A 101 -3.78 7.36 21.07
CA ARG A 101 -3.87 6.61 22.31
C ARG A 101 -4.52 7.49 23.37
N ARG A 102 -5.62 7.02 23.95
CA ARG A 102 -6.17 7.64 25.16
C ARG A 102 -5.14 7.45 26.28
N THR A 103 -4.57 8.55 26.76
CA THR A 103 -4.08 8.61 28.14
C THR A 103 -5.32 8.41 29.01
N ALA A 104 -5.39 7.24 29.67
CA ALA A 104 -6.32 7.03 30.77
C ALA A 104 -6.00 8.00 31.91
#